data_AF-A0A2H3AWD3-F1
#
_entry.id   AF-A0A2H3AWD3-F1
#
_cell.length_a   1.000
_cell.length_b   1.000
_cell.length_c   1.000
_cell.angle_alpha   90.00
_cell.angle_beta   90.00
_cell.angle_gamma   90.00
#
_symmetry.space_group_name_H-M   'P 1'
#
loop_
_entity.id
_entity.type
_entity.pdbx_description
1 polymer ?
#
loop_
_entity_poly.entity_id
_entity_poly.type
_entity_poly.pdbx_seq_one_letter_code
_entity_poly.pdbx_strand_id
1 'polypeptide(L)'
;MTSLASNIPQDFPDIHVLFSYIQPITSLSEGRPDFYANLTWTQKEPSIPEIARICEFYFEWGFEATILKRFHKILWPSITFRVLRRQLLSPEDAFLSRFAGEQSVAEDFCSWMTRIHSTRKHFSTDYTPEYRIEINPSAFARIAETGVQGIRRPDDVEWDSSEDSDRQNEDGTMDPRRSSLRVWVPAVLMDWVWPELVEKYRGTERRKEEKKKRRELGQVQKGGVSFETVDTGSGHSPPSRSHVLTGSGSKGSRKVM
;
A
#
# COMPACT_ATOMS: atom_id res chain seq x y z
N MET A 1 -56.47 9.27 35.42
CA MET A 1 -56.08 9.57 34.02
C MET A 1 -54.71 10.23 34.06
N THR A 2 -53.84 9.96 33.10
CA THR A 2 -52.42 10.38 33.16
C THR A 2 -52.25 11.86 32.84
N SER A 3 -51.59 12.61 33.73
CA SER A 3 -51.38 14.08 33.65
C SER A 3 -50.74 14.56 32.33
N LEU A 4 -50.03 13.68 31.63
CA LEU A 4 -49.43 13.97 30.32
C LEU A 4 -50.48 14.14 29.22
N ALA A 5 -51.55 13.34 29.23
CA ALA A 5 -52.59 13.39 28.20
C ALA A 5 -53.43 14.68 28.25
N SER A 6 -53.54 15.29 29.43
CA SER A 6 -54.21 16.58 29.64
C SER A 6 -53.38 17.82 29.22
N ASN A 7 -52.11 17.65 28.85
CA ASN A 7 -51.21 18.73 28.44
C ASN A 7 -50.94 18.75 26.91
N ILE A 8 -51.70 17.97 26.13
CA ILE A 8 -51.60 17.97 24.67
C ILE A 8 -52.33 19.21 24.13
N PRO A 9 -51.69 20.09 23.33
CA PRO A 9 -52.35 21.24 22.72
C PRO A 9 -53.52 20.83 21.83
N GLN A 10 -54.55 21.68 21.71
CA GLN A 10 -55.70 21.38 20.83
C GLN A 10 -55.32 21.34 19.34
N ASP A 11 -54.27 22.06 18.94
CA ASP A 11 -53.72 22.06 17.59
C ASP A 11 -52.81 20.84 17.31
N PHE A 12 -52.67 19.90 18.26
CA PHE A 12 -51.88 18.69 18.06
C PHE A 12 -52.69 17.56 17.39
N PRO A 13 -52.14 16.88 16.37
CA PRO A 13 -50.85 17.13 15.73
C PRO A 13 -50.91 18.27 14.71
N ASP A 14 -49.90 19.14 14.70
CA ASP A 14 -49.76 20.14 13.65
C ASP A 14 -49.51 19.44 12.30
N ILE A 15 -50.48 19.57 11.41
CA ILE A 15 -50.48 18.92 10.10
C ILE A 15 -49.39 19.50 9.18
N HIS A 16 -49.02 20.77 9.31
CA HIS A 16 -47.93 21.38 8.53
C HIS A 16 -46.56 20.89 8.98
N VAL A 17 -46.37 20.70 10.30
CA VAL A 17 -45.20 20.00 10.83
C VAL A 17 -45.14 18.57 10.29
N LEU A 18 -46.25 17.83 10.31
CA LEU A 18 -46.31 16.47 9.75
C LEU A 18 -45.95 16.43 8.24
N PHE A 19 -46.49 17.35 7.44
CA PHE A 19 -46.15 17.45 6.01
C PHE A 19 -44.68 17.79 5.78
N SER A 20 -44.05 18.56 6.67
CA SER A 20 -42.61 18.86 6.59
C SER A 20 -41.72 17.61 6.75
N TYR A 21 -42.21 16.55 7.40
CA TYR A 21 -41.52 15.25 7.48
C TYR A 21 -41.90 14.27 6.37
N ILE A 22 -43.17 14.22 5.97
CA ILE A 22 -43.65 13.26 4.94
C ILE A 22 -43.31 13.74 3.52
N GLN A 23 -43.41 15.04 3.27
CA GLN A 23 -43.16 15.69 1.98
C GLN A 23 -42.25 16.92 2.20
N PRO A 24 -41.00 16.72 2.67
CA PRO A 24 -40.06 17.81 2.85
C PRO A 24 -39.80 18.53 1.54
N ILE A 25 -39.66 19.86 1.60
CA ILE A 25 -39.22 20.65 0.46
C ILE A 25 -37.76 20.27 0.17
N THR A 26 -37.55 19.69 -1.01
CA THR A 26 -36.26 19.20 -1.51
C THR A 26 -36.07 19.66 -2.96
N SER A 27 -34.85 19.61 -3.48
CA SER A 27 -34.56 19.92 -4.89
C SER A 27 -35.45 19.14 -5.87
N LEU A 28 -35.87 17.92 -5.51
CA LEU A 28 -36.78 17.11 -6.31
C LEU A 28 -38.21 17.68 -6.32
N SER A 29 -38.77 18.02 -5.16
CA SER A 29 -40.11 18.63 -5.07
C SER A 29 -40.15 20.06 -5.63
N GLU A 30 -39.02 20.76 -5.63
CA GLU A 30 -38.84 22.05 -6.32
C GLU A 30 -38.66 21.92 -7.85
N GLY A 31 -38.93 20.75 -8.43
CA GLY A 31 -38.93 20.56 -9.88
C GLY A 31 -37.54 20.45 -10.51
N ARG A 32 -36.52 20.00 -9.76
CA ARG A 32 -35.17 19.72 -10.29
C ARG A 32 -34.85 18.21 -10.27
N PRO A 33 -35.63 17.34 -10.94
CA PRO A 33 -35.39 15.88 -10.93
C PRO A 33 -34.01 15.52 -11.49
N ASP A 34 -33.55 16.24 -12.52
CA ASP A 34 -32.30 15.95 -13.23
C ASP A 34 -31.07 16.64 -12.62
N PHE A 35 -31.19 17.26 -11.44
CA PHE A 35 -30.08 17.99 -10.80
C PHE A 35 -28.81 17.15 -10.62
N TYR A 36 -28.97 15.84 -10.43
CA TYR A 36 -27.87 14.88 -10.26
C TYR A 36 -27.53 14.10 -11.55
N ALA A 37 -28.27 14.26 -12.65
CA ALA A 37 -28.02 13.54 -13.90
C ALA A 37 -26.65 13.89 -14.51
N ASN A 38 -26.20 15.14 -14.32
CA ASN A 38 -24.92 15.65 -14.82
C ASN A 38 -23.80 15.63 -13.75
N LEU A 39 -23.90 14.78 -12.72
CA LEU A 39 -22.95 14.78 -11.60
C LEU A 39 -21.60 14.12 -11.96
N THR A 40 -20.71 14.88 -12.62
CA THR A 40 -19.41 14.40 -13.13
C THR A 40 -18.33 14.19 -12.05
N TRP A 41 -18.68 14.18 -10.75
CA TRP A 41 -17.74 13.98 -9.64
C TRP A 41 -16.99 12.64 -9.71
N THR A 42 -17.58 11.62 -10.33
CA THR A 42 -16.94 10.32 -10.58
C THR A 42 -16.02 10.34 -11.81
N GLN A 43 -16.11 11.35 -12.68
CA GLN A 43 -15.33 11.50 -13.92
C GLN A 43 -14.16 12.47 -13.78
N LYS A 44 -14.31 13.54 -12.98
CA LYS A 44 -13.24 14.52 -12.71
C LYS A 44 -12.25 13.99 -11.66
N GLU A 45 -10.96 14.16 -11.94
CA GLU A 45 -9.87 13.94 -10.97
C GLU A 45 -9.22 15.27 -10.58
N PRO A 46 -8.51 15.34 -9.43
CA PRO A 46 -7.79 16.55 -9.05
C PRO A 46 -6.62 16.83 -10.01
N SER A 47 -6.55 18.07 -10.50
CA SER A 47 -5.41 18.58 -11.26
C SER A 47 -4.22 18.81 -10.32
N ILE A 48 -3.20 17.96 -10.43
CA ILE A 48 -1.95 18.07 -9.66
C ILE A 48 -1.22 19.40 -9.94
N PRO A 49 -1.11 19.90 -11.20
CA PRO A 49 -0.49 21.20 -11.47
C PRO A 49 -1.28 22.34 -10.81
N GLU A 50 -2.61 22.28 -10.83
CA GLU A 50 -3.43 23.33 -10.22
C GLU A 50 -3.33 23.33 -8.68
N ILE A 51 -3.22 22.16 -8.05
CA ILE A 51 -2.96 22.08 -6.61
C ILE A 51 -1.58 22.67 -6.29
N ALA A 52 -0.54 22.39 -7.10
CA ALA A 52 0.77 22.99 -6.92
C ALA A 52 0.72 24.53 -7.01
N ARG A 53 0.04 25.07 -8.03
CA ARG A 53 -0.22 26.51 -8.23
C ARG A 53 -0.95 27.15 -7.04
N ILE A 54 -1.98 26.47 -6.52
CA ILE A 54 -2.75 26.94 -5.35
C ILE A 54 -1.89 26.91 -4.09
N CYS A 55 -1.07 25.87 -3.89
CA CYS A 55 -0.12 25.79 -2.78
C CYS A 55 0.90 26.93 -2.82
N GLU A 56 1.47 27.22 -3.99
CA GLU A 56 2.39 28.35 -4.16
C GLU A 56 1.71 29.70 -3.91
N PHE A 57 0.49 29.90 -4.40
CA PHE A 57 -0.20 31.18 -4.23
C PHE A 57 -0.59 31.44 -2.76
N TYR A 58 -1.25 30.48 -2.12
CA TYR A 58 -1.91 30.69 -0.82
C TYR A 58 -1.10 30.27 0.42
N PHE A 59 -0.18 29.31 0.32
CA PHE A 59 0.54 28.82 1.51
C PHE A 59 1.90 29.50 1.68
N GLU A 60 2.22 29.85 2.93
CA GLU A 60 3.51 30.45 3.32
C GLU A 60 4.69 29.54 2.97
N TRP A 61 4.51 28.22 3.11
CA TRP A 61 5.48 27.19 2.75
C TRP A 61 5.50 26.83 1.25
N GLY A 62 4.80 27.59 0.40
CA GLY A 62 4.53 27.32 -1.03
C GLY A 62 5.73 27.36 -1.99
N PHE A 63 6.94 27.05 -1.53
CA PHE A 63 8.15 26.95 -2.36
C PHE A 63 8.20 25.60 -3.08
N GLU A 64 8.69 25.56 -4.33
CA GLU A 64 8.75 24.35 -5.18
C GLU A 64 9.24 23.09 -4.43
N ALA A 65 10.41 23.19 -3.78
CA ALA A 65 11.02 22.07 -3.06
C ALA A 65 10.15 21.60 -1.87
N THR A 66 9.51 22.51 -1.16
CA THR A 66 8.66 22.22 0.01
C THR A 66 7.30 21.67 -0.40
N ILE A 67 6.73 22.14 -1.52
CA ILE A 67 5.55 21.58 -2.17
C ILE A 67 5.81 20.11 -2.52
N LEU A 68 6.91 19.81 -3.22
CA LEU A 68 7.24 18.44 -3.62
C LEU A 68 7.49 17.51 -2.40
N LYS A 69 8.19 17.98 -1.36
CA LYS A 69 8.36 17.24 -0.09
C LYS A 69 7.01 16.92 0.57
N ARG A 70 6.09 17.89 0.65
CA ARG A 70 4.76 17.71 1.28
C ARG A 70 3.84 16.84 0.42
N PHE A 71 3.91 16.98 -0.91
CA PHE A 71 3.17 16.12 -1.84
C PHE A 71 3.64 14.66 -1.73
N HIS A 72 4.92 14.42 -1.49
CA HIS A 72 5.44 13.07 -1.23
C HIS A 72 4.84 12.42 0.02
N LYS A 73 4.82 13.14 1.16
CA LYS A 73 4.27 12.64 2.43
C LYS A 73 2.74 12.47 2.39
N ILE A 74 2.00 13.34 1.69
CA ILE A 74 0.53 13.48 1.82
C ILE A 74 -0.24 13.18 0.53
N LEU A 75 0.19 13.75 -0.60
CA LEU A 75 -0.58 13.74 -1.85
C LEU A 75 -0.38 12.44 -2.64
N TRP A 76 0.85 11.93 -2.78
CA TRP A 76 1.14 10.72 -3.57
C TRP A 76 0.44 9.45 -3.07
N PRO A 77 0.32 9.18 -1.75
CA PRO A 77 -0.54 8.11 -1.26
C PRO A 77 -2.01 8.28 -1.70
N SER A 78 -2.54 9.50 -1.64
CA SER A 78 -3.94 9.79 -2.00
C SER A 78 -4.19 9.70 -3.51
N ILE A 79 -3.27 10.19 -4.34
CA ILE A 79 -3.33 10.09 -5.81
C ILE A 79 -3.22 8.64 -6.26
N THR A 80 -2.36 7.85 -5.62
CA THR A 80 -2.25 6.39 -5.87
C THR A 80 -3.60 5.69 -5.77
N PHE A 81 -4.37 5.94 -4.72
CA PHE A 81 -5.71 5.36 -4.55
C PHE A 81 -6.67 5.80 -5.66
N ARG A 82 -6.61 7.08 -6.08
CA ARG A 82 -7.43 7.60 -7.17
C ARG A 82 -7.05 6.97 -8.52
N VAL A 83 -5.77 6.80 -8.79
CA VAL A 83 -5.25 6.10 -9.98
C VAL A 83 -5.78 4.66 -10.02
N LEU A 84 -5.63 3.88 -8.95
CA LEU A 84 -6.10 2.50 -8.90
C LEU A 84 -7.62 2.39 -9.04
N ARG A 85 -8.37 3.28 -8.38
CA ARG A 85 -9.83 3.39 -8.56
C ARG A 85 -10.20 3.73 -10.00
N ARG A 86 -9.45 4.60 -10.68
CA ARG A 86 -9.68 4.95 -12.09
C ARG A 86 -9.41 3.76 -13.00
N GLN A 87 -8.28 3.07 -12.84
CA GLN A 87 -7.94 1.88 -13.62
C GLN A 87 -8.97 0.76 -13.46
N LEU A 88 -9.59 0.62 -12.29
CA LEU A 88 -10.71 -0.31 -12.07
C LEU A 88 -12.00 0.09 -12.79
N LEU A 89 -12.32 1.40 -12.84
CA LEU A 89 -13.56 1.91 -13.44
C LEU A 89 -13.47 2.17 -14.95
N SER A 90 -12.26 2.40 -15.48
CA SER A 90 -12.00 2.83 -16.85
C SER A 90 -10.58 2.36 -17.26
N PRO A 91 -10.39 1.06 -17.57
CA PRO A 91 -9.05 0.50 -17.81
C PRO A 91 -8.31 1.07 -19.01
N GLU A 92 -9.04 1.56 -20.02
CA GLU A 92 -8.50 2.10 -21.28
C GLU A 92 -8.08 3.57 -21.18
N ASP A 93 -8.43 4.27 -20.09
CA ASP A 93 -8.03 5.66 -19.88
C ASP A 93 -6.51 5.76 -19.63
N ALA A 94 -5.87 6.73 -20.28
CA ALA A 94 -4.55 7.23 -19.90
C ALA A 94 -4.62 7.92 -18.51
N PHE A 95 -4.65 7.11 -17.45
CA PHE A 95 -5.05 7.50 -16.10
C PHE A 95 -4.36 8.76 -15.58
N LEU A 96 -3.07 8.95 -15.91
CA LEU A 96 -2.26 10.07 -15.44
C LEU A 96 -2.54 11.41 -16.16
N SER A 97 -2.98 11.40 -17.43
CA SER A 97 -3.31 12.65 -18.12
C SER A 97 -4.50 13.37 -17.45
N ARG A 98 -5.45 12.61 -16.90
CA ARG A 98 -6.59 13.16 -16.15
C ARG A 98 -6.18 13.90 -14.86
N PHE A 99 -4.98 13.64 -14.32
CA PHE A 99 -4.41 14.38 -13.19
C PHE A 99 -3.49 15.55 -13.62
N ALA A 100 -3.08 15.60 -14.89
CA ALA A 100 -2.30 16.71 -15.45
C ALA A 100 -3.17 17.88 -15.95
N GLY A 101 -4.50 17.71 -15.96
CA GLY A 101 -5.43 18.77 -16.36
C GLY A 101 -5.32 19.08 -17.86
N GLU A 102 -5.24 20.36 -18.22
CA GLU A 102 -5.08 20.82 -19.61
C GLU A 102 -3.66 20.59 -20.16
N GLN A 103 -2.69 20.24 -19.30
CA GLN A 103 -1.30 20.05 -19.69
C GLN A 103 -1.05 18.59 -20.12
N SER A 104 -0.96 18.34 -21.42
CA SER A 104 -0.72 17.00 -21.97
C SER A 104 0.74 16.55 -21.77
N VAL A 105 0.99 15.74 -20.74
CA VAL A 105 2.30 15.09 -20.54
C VAL A 105 2.32 13.74 -21.27
N ALA A 106 3.00 13.68 -22.41
CA ALA A 106 3.02 12.52 -23.31
C ALA A 106 4.24 11.61 -23.05
N GLU A 107 4.19 10.79 -21.99
CA GLU A 107 5.21 9.76 -21.73
C GLU A 107 4.62 8.45 -21.17
N ASP A 108 5.33 7.33 -21.40
CA ASP A 108 4.93 5.99 -20.99
C ASP A 108 4.98 5.79 -19.46
N PHE A 109 3.83 6.03 -18.82
CA PHE A 109 3.69 5.91 -17.36
C PHE A 109 3.65 4.47 -16.82
N CYS A 110 3.92 3.46 -17.64
CA CYS A 110 3.85 2.03 -17.27
C CYS A 110 4.79 1.59 -16.13
N SER A 111 5.72 2.45 -15.69
CA SER A 111 6.70 2.17 -14.62
C SER A 111 6.43 2.92 -13.30
N TRP A 112 5.22 3.46 -13.08
CA TRP A 112 4.88 4.18 -11.84
C TRP A 112 4.77 3.26 -10.60
N MET A 113 4.42 1.98 -10.78
CA MET A 113 4.37 0.98 -9.71
C MET A 113 5.42 -0.12 -9.91
N THR A 114 6.20 -0.41 -8.87
CA THR A 114 7.40 -1.27 -9.00
C THR A 114 7.20 -2.67 -8.43
N ARG A 115 6.59 -2.81 -7.24
CA ARG A 115 6.61 -4.07 -6.47
C ARG A 115 5.58 -4.09 -5.34
N ILE A 116 5.05 -5.27 -5.00
CA ILE A 116 4.41 -5.55 -3.69
C ILE A 116 5.45 -6.13 -2.72
N HIS A 117 5.57 -5.55 -1.52
CA HIS A 117 6.56 -5.95 -0.50
C HIS A 117 6.00 -6.91 0.55
N SER A 118 4.79 -6.64 1.03
CA SER A 118 4.19 -7.33 2.17
C SER A 118 2.66 -7.28 2.08
N THR A 119 1.98 -8.23 2.73
CA THR A 119 0.55 -8.16 3.00
C THR A 119 0.27 -8.00 4.49
N ARG A 120 -0.86 -7.37 4.85
CA ARG A 120 -1.37 -7.28 6.24
C ARG A 120 -2.89 -7.42 6.27
N LYS A 121 -3.41 -7.62 7.48
CA LYS A 121 -4.81 -7.38 7.85
C LYS A 121 -4.79 -6.52 9.11
N HIS A 122 -5.22 -5.27 9.04
CA HIS A 122 -5.13 -4.33 10.16
C HIS A 122 -6.49 -4.11 10.82
N PHE A 123 -6.52 -3.87 12.13
CA PHE A 123 -7.79 -3.67 12.84
C PHE A 123 -8.50 -2.38 12.42
N SER A 124 -7.76 -1.32 12.04
CA SER A 124 -8.34 -0.05 11.59
C SER A 124 -9.02 -0.10 10.22
N THR A 125 -8.99 -1.26 9.55
CA THR A 125 -9.62 -1.53 8.26
C THR A 125 -10.55 -2.75 8.36
N ASP A 126 -11.03 -3.07 9.56
CA ASP A 126 -11.86 -4.25 9.88
C ASP A 126 -11.24 -5.57 9.35
N TYR A 127 -9.91 -5.68 9.47
CA TYR A 127 -9.10 -6.80 8.96
C TYR A 127 -9.20 -7.02 7.44
N THR A 128 -9.62 -6.02 6.68
CA THR A 128 -9.54 -6.01 5.22
C THR A 128 -8.10 -6.31 4.78
N PRO A 129 -7.89 -7.26 3.85
CA PRO A 129 -6.54 -7.58 3.38
C PRO A 129 -5.96 -6.40 2.59
N GLU A 130 -4.70 -6.06 2.88
CA GLU A 130 -3.97 -4.97 2.24
C GLU A 130 -2.63 -5.48 1.70
N TYR A 131 -2.17 -4.87 0.60
CA TYR A 131 -0.82 -5.01 0.06
C TYR A 131 -0.03 -3.71 0.25
N ARG A 132 1.25 -3.84 0.59
CA ARG A 132 2.20 -2.72 0.61
C ARG A 132 2.88 -2.62 -0.74
N ILE A 133 2.43 -1.68 -1.57
CA ILE A 133 3.00 -1.41 -2.88
C ILE A 133 4.13 -0.39 -2.77
N GLU A 134 5.14 -0.52 -3.64
CA GLU A 134 6.20 0.46 -3.87
C GLU A 134 5.93 1.22 -5.18
N ILE A 135 6.06 2.54 -5.09
CA ILE A 135 5.60 3.50 -6.08
C ILE A 135 6.73 4.47 -6.39
N ASN A 136 6.96 4.73 -7.67
CA ASN A 136 7.88 5.75 -8.14
C ASN A 136 7.12 7.07 -8.40
N PRO A 137 7.35 8.12 -7.61
CA PRO A 137 6.61 9.38 -7.74
C PRO A 137 7.11 10.28 -8.87
N SER A 138 8.15 9.90 -9.62
CA SER A 138 8.78 10.77 -10.63
C SER A 138 7.79 11.34 -11.65
N ALA A 139 6.77 10.56 -12.04
CA ALA A 139 5.70 11.04 -12.93
C ALA A 139 4.82 12.09 -12.25
N PHE A 140 4.40 11.86 -11.00
CA PHE A 140 3.57 12.80 -10.23
C PHE A 140 4.34 14.09 -9.91
N ALA A 141 5.63 13.98 -9.57
CA ALA A 141 6.51 15.12 -9.27
C ALA A 141 6.65 16.05 -10.49
N ARG A 142 6.94 15.50 -11.68
CA ARG A 142 6.99 16.28 -12.93
C ARG A 142 5.68 16.99 -13.25
N ILE A 143 4.54 16.36 -13.01
CA ILE A 143 3.23 16.97 -13.21
C ILE A 143 2.95 18.06 -12.16
N ALA A 144 3.49 17.97 -10.94
CA ALA A 144 3.42 19.07 -9.98
C ALA A 144 4.33 20.24 -10.40
N GLU A 145 5.53 19.96 -10.89
CA GLU A 145 6.50 20.97 -11.36
C GLU A 145 5.92 21.85 -12.47
N THR A 146 5.13 21.32 -13.40
CA THR A 146 4.45 22.13 -14.45
C THR A 146 3.33 23.04 -13.94
N GLY A 147 2.96 22.91 -12.66
CA GLY A 147 2.03 23.80 -11.97
C GLY A 147 2.68 24.90 -11.14
N VAL A 148 3.97 24.76 -10.81
CA VAL A 148 4.72 25.78 -10.04
C VAL A 148 5.17 26.89 -10.98
N GLN A 149 4.86 28.13 -10.62
CA GLN A 149 5.09 29.33 -11.42
C GLN A 149 6.33 30.11 -10.99
N GLY A 150 6.94 29.78 -9.84
CA GLY A 150 8.15 30.45 -9.33
C GLY A 150 7.87 31.85 -8.75
N ILE A 151 6.62 32.11 -8.36
CA ILE A 151 6.14 33.34 -7.73
C ILE A 151 6.73 33.49 -6.33
N ARG A 152 6.84 32.38 -5.57
CA ARG A 152 7.52 32.38 -4.27
C ARG A 152 8.95 31.89 -4.41
N ARG A 153 9.90 32.82 -4.45
CA ARG A 153 11.32 32.51 -4.20
C ARG A 153 11.50 32.31 -2.70
N PRO A 154 12.29 31.32 -2.25
CA PRO A 154 12.77 31.31 -0.88
C PRO A 154 13.70 32.51 -0.70
N ASP A 155 13.24 33.53 0.03
CA ASP A 155 14.17 34.33 0.83
C ASP A 155 14.80 33.38 1.87
N ASP A 156 16.04 33.64 2.32
CA ASP A 156 16.88 32.72 3.13
C ASP A 156 16.36 32.43 4.57
N VAL A 157 15.06 32.63 4.82
CA VAL A 157 14.38 32.18 6.04
C VAL A 157 14.13 30.68 5.93
N GLU A 158 15.13 29.91 6.36
CA GLU A 158 15.04 28.47 6.60
C GLU A 158 13.95 28.21 7.65
N TRP A 159 12.72 27.97 7.18
CA TRP A 159 11.60 27.48 7.99
C TRP A 159 11.87 26.02 8.40
N ASP A 160 12.80 25.85 9.34
CA ASP A 160 13.00 24.61 10.06
C ASP A 160 11.70 24.22 10.76
N SER A 161 11.14 23.08 10.36
CA SER A 161 9.91 22.53 10.90
C SER A 161 10.20 21.88 12.25
N SER A 162 10.53 22.71 13.24
CA SER A 162 10.85 22.36 14.62
C SER A 162 9.60 22.01 15.44
N GLU A 163 8.76 21.10 14.93
CA GLU A 163 7.61 20.56 15.66
C GLU A 163 7.16 19.16 15.15
N ASP A 164 8.12 18.23 15.02
CA ASP A 164 7.83 16.78 15.04
C ASP A 164 9.06 16.01 15.55
N SER A 165 9.24 16.00 16.88
CA SER A 165 10.43 15.45 17.55
C SER A 165 10.40 13.92 17.64
N ASP A 166 10.44 13.24 16.49
CA ASP A 166 10.58 11.78 16.43
C ASP A 166 11.93 11.39 15.79
N ARG A 167 12.71 10.60 16.52
CA ARG A 167 14.13 10.32 16.24
C ARG A 167 14.30 9.65 14.88
N GLN A 168 14.68 10.41 13.86
CA GLN A 168 15.13 9.89 12.58
C GLN A 168 16.62 10.12 12.43
N ASN A 169 17.35 9.06 12.10
CA ASN A 169 18.78 9.13 11.85
C ASN A 169 19.06 10.07 10.68
N GLU A 170 20.23 10.68 10.70
CA GLU A 170 20.83 11.40 9.58
C GLU A 170 21.06 10.43 8.41
N ASP A 171 20.03 10.22 7.59
CA ASP A 171 20.12 9.54 6.30
C ASP A 171 19.85 10.57 5.18
N GLY A 172 20.68 10.52 4.14
CA GLY A 172 20.99 11.68 3.31
C GLY A 172 19.78 12.26 2.56
N THR A 173 19.78 13.59 2.41
CA THR A 173 18.81 14.45 1.68
C THR A 173 18.03 13.73 0.59
N MET A 174 16.93 13.08 0.97
CA MET A 174 16.20 12.18 0.11
C MET A 174 15.34 12.98 -0.88
N ASP A 175 15.73 12.97 -2.16
CA ASP A 175 15.05 13.74 -3.20
C ASP A 175 13.57 13.32 -3.32
N PRO A 176 12.59 14.22 -3.01
CA PRO A 176 11.16 13.91 -3.09
C PRO A 176 10.68 13.65 -4.53
N ARG A 177 11.46 14.03 -5.54
CA ARG A 177 11.14 13.79 -6.95
C ARG A 177 11.33 12.31 -7.32
N ARG A 178 12.30 11.62 -6.71
CA ARG A 178 12.77 10.28 -7.14
C ARG A 178 12.64 9.18 -6.10
N SER A 179 12.51 9.54 -4.82
CA SER A 179 12.40 8.58 -3.71
C SER A 179 11.15 7.71 -3.83
N SER A 180 11.31 6.39 -3.92
CA SER A 180 10.15 5.49 -3.94
C SER A 180 9.42 5.52 -2.59
N LEU A 181 8.09 5.61 -2.64
CA LEU A 181 7.25 5.56 -1.44
C LEU A 181 6.53 4.21 -1.34
N ARG A 182 6.17 3.82 -0.11
CA ARG A 182 5.47 2.56 0.18
C ARG A 182 4.09 2.80 0.79
N VAL A 183 3.04 2.45 0.06
CA VAL A 183 1.64 2.71 0.43
C VAL A 183 0.92 1.39 0.70
N TRP A 184 0.05 1.36 1.72
CA TRP A 184 -0.87 0.24 1.95
C TRP A 184 -2.16 0.47 1.15
N VAL A 185 -2.55 -0.53 0.36
CA VAL A 185 -3.72 -0.50 -0.52
C VAL A 185 -4.54 -1.78 -0.33
N PRO A 186 -5.89 -1.72 -0.31
CA PRO A 186 -6.75 -2.90 -0.28
C PRO A 186 -6.39 -3.91 -1.37
N ALA A 187 -6.20 -5.17 -0.99
CA ALA A 187 -5.81 -6.25 -1.88
C ALA A 187 -6.79 -6.42 -3.05
N VAL A 188 -8.09 -6.18 -2.82
CA VAL A 188 -9.12 -6.24 -3.87
C VAL A 188 -8.81 -5.32 -5.05
N LEU A 189 -8.33 -4.08 -4.81
CA LEU A 189 -8.00 -3.16 -5.91
C LEU A 189 -6.84 -3.71 -6.74
N MET A 190 -5.82 -4.28 -6.10
CA MET A 190 -4.65 -4.85 -6.76
C MET A 190 -4.97 -6.14 -7.52
N ASP A 191 -5.83 -6.99 -6.96
CA ASP A 191 -6.27 -8.25 -7.59
C ASP A 191 -7.00 -8.00 -8.92
N TRP A 192 -7.76 -6.89 -9.03
CA TRP A 192 -8.40 -6.47 -10.28
C TRP A 192 -7.49 -5.67 -11.21
N VAL A 193 -6.75 -4.69 -10.70
CA VAL A 193 -5.99 -3.73 -11.51
C VAL A 193 -4.67 -4.29 -12.01
N TRP A 194 -3.98 -5.13 -11.22
CA TRP A 194 -2.65 -5.65 -11.59
C TRP A 194 -2.45 -7.12 -11.18
N PRO A 195 -3.29 -8.06 -11.69
CA PRO A 195 -3.27 -9.47 -11.29
C PRO A 195 -1.89 -10.15 -11.50
N GLU A 196 -1.15 -9.76 -12.54
CA GLU A 196 0.20 -10.29 -12.81
C GLU A 196 1.21 -9.94 -11.69
N LEU A 197 1.14 -8.72 -11.17
CA LEU A 197 2.03 -8.26 -10.10
C LEU A 197 1.67 -8.95 -8.78
N VAL A 198 0.38 -9.15 -8.54
CA VAL A 198 -0.15 -9.92 -7.41
C VAL A 198 0.33 -11.37 -7.48
N GLU A 199 0.18 -12.08 -8.61
CA GLU A 199 0.59 -13.48 -8.68
C GLU A 199 2.11 -13.65 -8.62
N LYS A 200 2.87 -12.71 -9.19
CA LYS A 200 4.34 -12.62 -8.98
C LYS A 200 4.68 -12.51 -7.49
N TYR A 201 3.97 -11.66 -6.74
CA TYR A 201 4.16 -11.53 -5.29
C TYR A 201 3.76 -12.81 -4.54
N ARG A 202 2.55 -13.34 -4.78
CA ARG A 202 2.06 -14.61 -4.18
C ARG A 202 3.03 -15.76 -4.45
N GLY A 203 3.57 -15.87 -5.65
CA GLY A 203 4.60 -16.84 -6.01
C GLY A 203 5.92 -16.65 -5.25
N THR A 204 6.34 -15.41 -4.96
CA THR A 204 7.51 -15.18 -4.09
C THR A 204 7.25 -15.55 -2.63
N GLU A 205 6.04 -15.35 -2.10
CA GLU A 205 5.69 -15.74 -0.73
C GLU A 205 5.65 -17.27 -0.58
N ARG A 206 4.99 -18.00 -1.50
CA ARG A 206 5.00 -19.48 -1.52
C ARG A 206 6.43 -20.04 -1.45
N ARG A 207 7.36 -19.49 -2.27
CA ARG A 207 8.78 -19.87 -2.26
C ARG A 207 9.52 -19.53 -0.96
N LYS A 208 9.13 -18.47 -0.23
CA LYS A 208 9.68 -18.16 1.11
C LYS A 208 9.16 -19.15 2.15
N GLU A 209 7.87 -19.48 2.12
CA GLU A 209 7.26 -20.47 3.01
C GLU A 209 7.85 -21.87 2.83
N GLU A 210 8.04 -22.34 1.59
CA GLU A 210 8.70 -23.62 1.29
C GLU A 210 10.13 -23.65 1.84
N LYS A 211 10.89 -22.56 1.67
CA LYS A 211 12.24 -22.42 2.23
C LYS A 211 12.23 -22.40 3.76
N LYS A 212 11.22 -21.80 4.39
CA LYS A 212 11.03 -21.80 5.85
C LYS A 212 10.72 -23.21 6.36
N LYS A 213 9.72 -23.89 5.79
CA LYS A 213 9.34 -25.28 6.10
C LYS A 213 10.54 -26.24 5.95
N ARG A 214 11.34 -26.09 4.89
CA ARG A 214 12.59 -26.87 4.70
C ARG A 214 13.64 -26.62 5.79
N ARG A 215 13.78 -25.39 6.28
CA ARG A 215 14.71 -25.05 7.38
C ARG A 215 14.25 -25.62 8.72
N GLU A 216 12.95 -25.53 9.00
CA GLU A 216 12.32 -26.06 10.22
C GLU A 216 12.48 -27.59 10.30
N LEU A 217 12.17 -28.32 9.21
CA LEU A 217 12.38 -29.76 9.11
C LEU A 217 13.86 -30.16 9.30
N GLY A 218 14.80 -29.38 8.75
CA GLY A 218 16.24 -29.61 8.92
C GLY A 218 16.78 -29.32 10.33
N GLN A 219 16.13 -28.45 11.11
CA GLN A 219 16.47 -28.22 12.52
C GLN A 219 15.98 -29.35 13.41
N VAL A 220 14.77 -29.89 13.18
CA VAL A 220 14.23 -31.02 13.95
C VAL A 220 15.14 -32.26 13.81
N GLN A 221 15.65 -32.55 12.61
CA GLN A 221 16.59 -33.67 12.40
C GLN A 221 17.97 -33.47 13.05
N LYS A 222 18.38 -32.23 13.38
CA LYS A 222 19.63 -31.96 14.13
C LYS A 222 19.43 -31.89 15.65
N GLY A 223 18.21 -31.72 16.13
CA GLY A 223 17.89 -31.67 17.57
C GLY A 223 17.57 -33.03 18.20
N GLY A 224 17.55 -34.11 17.41
CA GLY A 224 16.92 -35.38 17.80
C GLY A 224 17.78 -36.64 17.68
N VAL A 225 19.02 -36.65 18.18
CA VAL A 225 19.65 -37.83 18.82
C VAL A 225 20.69 -37.38 19.85
N SER A 226 20.33 -37.43 21.12
CA SER A 226 21.28 -37.57 22.24
C SER A 226 20.72 -38.62 23.19
N PHE A 227 20.83 -39.89 22.79
CA PHE A 227 20.42 -41.01 23.62
C PHE A 227 21.52 -41.27 24.64
N GLU A 228 21.22 -41.08 25.93
CA GLU A 228 22.17 -41.33 27.01
C GLU A 228 22.47 -42.84 27.09
N THR A 229 23.69 -43.23 26.69
CA THR A 229 24.24 -44.53 27.06
C THR A 229 24.77 -44.45 28.48
N VAL A 230 23.98 -44.97 29.43
CA VAL A 230 24.43 -45.16 30.81
C VAL A 230 25.56 -46.18 30.82
N ASP A 231 26.74 -45.76 31.29
CA ASP A 231 27.93 -46.60 31.44
C ASP A 231 27.90 -47.33 32.79
N THR A 232 27.99 -48.66 32.74
CA THR A 232 28.25 -49.50 33.92
C THR A 232 29.27 -50.58 33.58
N GLY A 233 30.55 -50.25 33.75
CA GLY A 233 31.64 -51.20 33.58
C GLY A 233 31.87 -52.11 34.79
N SER A 234 31.98 -53.42 34.55
CA SER A 234 32.91 -54.31 35.27
C SER A 234 33.23 -55.50 34.35
N GLY A 235 34.51 -55.79 34.14
CA GLY A 235 34.95 -56.68 33.05
C GLY A 235 35.36 -58.08 33.51
N HIS A 236 35.69 -58.96 32.55
CA HIS A 236 36.63 -60.09 32.67
C HIS A 236 37.04 -60.57 31.25
N SER A 237 38.22 -61.17 31.13
CA SER A 237 38.83 -61.69 29.87
C SER A 237 39.34 -63.13 30.07
N PRO A 238 39.70 -63.90 29.00
CA PRO A 238 39.44 -63.72 27.58
C PRO A 238 38.46 -64.82 27.03
N PRO A 239 38.82 -66.01 26.44
CA PRO A 239 40.09 -66.58 25.97
C PRO A 239 40.31 -66.43 24.43
N SER A 240 40.51 -67.51 23.66
CA SER A 240 41.16 -67.50 22.33
C SER A 240 40.70 -68.58 21.32
N ARG A 241 40.80 -68.25 20.00
CA ARG A 241 41.01 -69.09 18.76
C ARG A 241 40.22 -68.49 17.58
N SER A 242 40.58 -68.53 16.29
CA SER A 242 41.77 -68.83 15.46
C SER A 242 41.26 -68.93 13.98
N HIS A 243 42.15 -68.84 12.98
CA HIS A 243 41.90 -68.91 11.51
C HIS A 243 41.31 -67.64 10.85
N VAL A 244 41.83 -67.03 9.77
CA VAL A 244 42.73 -67.35 8.60
C VAL A 244 41.95 -67.47 7.27
N LEU A 245 42.57 -67.01 6.17
CA LEU A 245 42.13 -66.92 4.75
C LEU A 245 41.36 -65.63 4.37
N THR A 246 41.99 -64.62 3.73
CA THR A 246 42.48 -64.47 2.33
C THR A 246 41.38 -64.22 1.29
N GLY A 247 41.51 -63.13 0.52
CA GLY A 247 40.64 -62.84 -0.63
C GLY A 247 41.12 -61.61 -1.42
N SER A 248 41.91 -61.81 -2.47
CA SER A 248 42.46 -60.77 -3.35
C SER A 248 41.64 -60.57 -4.63
N GLY A 249 41.69 -59.37 -5.23
CA GLY A 249 41.15 -59.09 -6.58
C GLY A 249 40.56 -57.67 -6.68
N SER A 250 41.26 -56.64 -7.18
CA SER A 250 41.90 -56.40 -8.50
C SER A 250 40.96 -55.82 -9.57
N LYS A 251 41.18 -54.52 -9.85
CA LYS A 251 41.14 -53.80 -11.15
C LYS A 251 39.88 -53.87 -12.03
N GLY A 252 39.44 -52.71 -12.52
CA GLY A 252 38.41 -52.60 -13.56
C GLY A 252 38.19 -51.19 -14.12
N SER A 253 39.22 -50.56 -14.71
CA SER A 253 39.02 -49.31 -15.46
C SER A 253 38.17 -49.53 -16.71
N ARG A 254 37.24 -48.61 -17.02
CA ARG A 254 36.95 -48.22 -18.42
C ARG A 254 36.32 -46.84 -18.54
N LYS A 255 37.03 -46.00 -19.30
CA LYS A 255 36.65 -44.69 -19.84
C LYS A 255 36.33 -44.92 -21.32
N VAL A 256 35.16 -44.51 -21.82
CA VAL A 256 34.92 -44.24 -23.25
C VAL A 256 33.85 -43.16 -23.39
N MET A 257 34.15 -42.15 -24.23
CA MET A 257 33.30 -41.09 -24.80
C MET A 257 32.49 -40.23 -23.81
#